data_AF-A0A821IQ20-F1
#
_entry.id   AF-A0A821IQ20-F1
#
_cell.length_a   1.000
_cell.length_b   1.000
_cell.length_c   1.000
_cell.angle_alpha   90.00
_cell.angle_beta   90.00
_cell.angle_gamma   90.00
#
_symmetry.space_group_name_H-M   'P 1'
#
loop_
_entity.id
_entity.type
_entity.pdbx_description
1 polymer ?
#
loop_
_entity_poly.entity_id
_entity_poly.type
_entity_poly.pdbx_seq_one_letter_code
_entity_poly.pdbx_strand_id
1 'polypeptide(L)'
;LARVCLIGISTNLDFLRQLTASSLFIRAEISLKTLTICFQYQPNAVEVLVAGTYTTIQDYPGRVGHWDVGVPPSGPMDDYAFRLANRLVGNAENAAGLECTLVGPSLRFHASAIIAITGATMSAMLDGTSVDLWKPIPVKTGQILKLERSISGCRTYIAVRGGFDVPTYLGSRSTFVLGKFGGYAGRTLQSGDTLFIDKCINDSIPSTVSGALIPHYPAEDEEWKVGVLYGPHGAPDFFTSDYIDQFFAVTWQVHHNSNRLGVRLIGPNPTWSRSDGGEAGLHPSNIHDCEYAVGSINFTGNTPIILTQDGPSLGGFVCLVTIAKAELWKIGQIKPNDRIRFFP
;
A
#
# COMPACT_ATOMS: atom_id res chain seq x y z
N LEU A 1 1.04 26.16 22.02
CA LEU A 1 1.56 24.83 21.64
C LEU A 1 0.52 23.93 20.99
N ALA A 2 -0.69 23.78 21.55
CA ALA A 2 -1.72 22.89 21.00
C ALA A 2 -2.11 23.20 19.54
N ARG A 3 -2.16 24.48 19.14
CA ARG A 3 -2.51 24.92 17.77
C ARG A 3 -1.35 24.89 16.76
N VAL A 4 -0.12 24.62 17.21
CA VAL A 4 1.04 24.60 16.31
C VAL A 4 1.05 23.28 15.56
N CYS A 5 1.15 23.33 14.23
CA CYS A 5 1.29 22.17 13.37
C CYS A 5 2.51 22.38 12.47
N LEU A 6 3.57 21.60 12.69
CA LEU A 6 4.77 21.60 11.88
C LEU A 6 4.95 20.18 11.34
N ILE A 7 5.10 20.08 10.03
CA ILE A 7 5.07 18.83 9.29
C ILE A 7 6.28 18.79 8.35
N GLY A 8 6.78 17.59 8.05
CA GLY A 8 7.85 17.36 7.07
C GLY A 8 9.25 17.22 7.67
N ILE A 9 9.44 17.68 8.91
CA ILE A 9 10.64 17.45 9.71
C ILE A 9 10.25 16.94 11.10
N SER A 10 11.10 16.11 11.70
CA SER A 10 10.95 15.73 13.10
C SER A 10 11.09 16.97 13.99
N THR A 11 10.19 17.13 14.95
CA THR A 11 10.22 18.26 15.89
C THR A 11 10.13 17.75 17.33
N ASN A 12 10.53 18.58 18.29
CA ASN A 12 10.32 18.33 19.71
C ASN A 12 8.91 18.76 20.19
N LEU A 13 7.96 18.94 19.28
CA LEU A 13 6.67 19.53 19.60
C LEU A 13 5.85 18.64 20.54
N ASP A 14 5.87 17.32 20.36
CA ASP A 14 5.20 16.38 21.28
C ASP A 14 5.85 16.42 22.67
N PHE A 15 7.18 16.41 22.74
CA PHE A 15 7.91 16.58 23.98
C PHE A 15 7.50 17.86 24.72
N LEU A 16 7.47 19.02 24.02
CA LEU A 16 7.06 20.29 24.61
C LEU A 16 5.59 20.27 25.09
N ARG A 17 4.70 19.60 24.36
CA ARG A 17 3.30 19.42 24.77
C ARG A 17 3.19 18.59 26.04
N GLN A 18 3.91 17.47 26.14
CA GLN A 18 3.93 16.64 27.34
C GLN A 18 4.54 17.38 28.54
N LEU A 19 5.65 18.09 28.33
CA LEU A 19 6.33 18.85 29.39
C LEU A 19 5.43 19.95 29.95
N THR A 20 4.81 20.76 29.08
CA THR A 20 3.95 21.88 29.52
C THR A 20 2.62 21.43 30.13
N ALA A 21 2.16 20.22 29.81
CA ALA A 21 1.00 19.60 30.45
C ALA A 21 1.33 18.86 31.76
N SER A 22 2.61 18.68 32.10
CA SER A 22 3.02 17.93 33.29
C SER A 22 2.66 18.67 34.59
N SER A 23 2.39 17.92 35.65
CA SER A 23 2.14 18.48 36.99
C SER A 23 3.33 19.30 37.50
N LEU A 24 4.56 18.87 37.17
CA LEU A 24 5.81 19.58 37.50
C LEU A 24 5.78 21.01 36.94
N PHE A 25 5.39 21.16 35.68
CA PHE A 25 5.31 22.47 35.02
C PHE A 25 4.17 23.32 35.60
N ILE A 26 2.98 22.73 35.77
CA ILE A 26 1.80 23.44 36.28
C ILE A 26 2.00 23.96 37.72
N ARG A 27 2.70 23.19 38.56
CA ARG A 27 3.00 23.55 39.96
C ARG A 27 4.26 24.41 40.11
N ALA A 28 4.94 24.75 39.01
CA ALA A 28 6.23 25.44 39.02
C ALA A 28 7.33 24.72 39.83
N GLU A 29 7.28 23.38 39.90
CA GLU A 29 8.29 22.52 40.54
C GLU A 29 9.48 22.29 39.58
N ILE A 30 10.05 23.38 39.08
CA ILE A 30 11.07 23.37 38.03
C ILE A 30 12.43 23.75 38.64
N SER A 31 13.43 22.92 38.34
CA SER A 31 14.83 23.09 38.70
C SER A 31 15.72 22.78 37.50
N LEU A 32 17.02 23.07 37.60
CA LEU A 32 18.01 22.72 36.58
C LEU A 32 18.08 21.21 36.29
N LYS A 33 17.58 20.36 37.20
CA LYS A 33 17.59 18.89 37.05
C LYS A 33 16.24 18.30 36.63
N THR A 34 15.17 19.11 36.55
CA THR A 34 13.81 18.61 36.35
C THR A 34 13.65 17.86 35.04
N LEU A 35 14.25 18.33 33.94
CA LEU A 35 14.19 17.65 32.64
C LEU A 35 14.96 16.33 32.60
N THR A 36 16.03 16.21 33.38
CA THR A 36 16.90 15.02 33.35
C THR A 36 16.46 13.94 34.32
N ILE A 37 15.85 14.33 35.46
CA ILE A 37 15.57 13.41 36.57
C ILE A 37 14.07 13.21 36.79
N CYS A 38 13.27 14.27 36.65
CA CYS A 38 11.87 14.26 37.10
C CYS A 38 10.86 14.09 35.96
N PHE A 39 11.24 14.41 34.73
CA PHE A 39 10.36 14.31 33.57
C PHE A 39 10.70 13.10 32.71
N GLN A 40 9.74 12.18 32.55
CA GLN A 40 9.86 11.05 31.63
C GLN A 40 8.98 11.31 30.40
N TYR A 41 9.63 11.45 29.25
CA TYR A 41 8.94 11.56 27.96
C TYR A 41 8.45 10.19 27.51
N GLN A 42 7.15 10.09 27.20
CA GLN A 42 6.53 8.83 26.76
C GLN A 42 5.79 9.08 25.44
N PRO A 43 6.47 8.94 24.29
CA PRO A 43 5.82 9.17 23.01
C PRO A 43 4.82 8.05 22.69
N ASN A 44 3.62 8.42 22.27
CA ASN A 44 2.67 7.49 21.64
C ASN A 44 3.10 7.23 20.19
N ALA A 45 4.21 6.53 20.01
CA ALA A 45 4.87 6.39 18.72
C ALA A 45 5.48 5.01 18.51
N VAL A 46 5.77 4.72 17.24
CA VAL A 46 6.44 3.52 16.76
C VAL A 46 7.74 3.95 16.10
N GLU A 47 8.86 3.44 16.58
CA GLU A 47 10.19 3.67 16.00
C GLU A 47 10.51 2.57 14.99
N VAL A 48 11.00 2.96 13.83
CA VAL A 48 11.47 2.06 12.78
C VAL A 48 12.91 1.68 13.06
N LEU A 49 13.16 0.46 13.54
CA LEU A 49 14.52 -0.06 13.71
C LEU A 49 15.11 -0.47 12.37
N VAL A 50 14.31 -1.17 11.57
CA VAL A 50 14.63 -1.61 10.20
C VAL A 50 13.40 -1.37 9.35
N ALA A 51 13.56 -0.71 8.20
CA ALA A 51 12.43 -0.31 7.36
C ALA A 51 11.84 -1.44 6.50
N GLY A 52 12.54 -2.57 6.32
CA GLY A 52 12.20 -3.60 5.33
C GLY A 52 12.63 -3.20 3.92
N THR A 53 12.14 -3.91 2.90
CA THR A 53 12.52 -3.65 1.49
C THR A 53 11.86 -2.38 0.95
N TYR A 54 10.56 -2.24 1.15
CA TYR A 54 9.78 -1.09 0.71
C TYR A 54 8.54 -0.96 1.59
N THR A 55 8.60 -0.06 2.58
CA THR A 55 7.51 0.20 3.52
C THR A 55 7.02 1.63 3.37
N THR A 56 5.72 1.82 3.19
CA THR A 56 5.09 3.14 3.01
C THR A 56 3.86 3.28 3.89
N ILE A 57 3.49 4.52 4.21
CA ILE A 57 2.19 4.82 4.82
C ILE A 57 1.15 4.89 3.70
N GLN A 58 0.05 4.17 3.85
CA GLN A 58 -1.07 4.19 2.91
C GLN A 58 -2.39 4.39 3.67
N ASP A 59 -3.40 4.91 2.99
CA ASP A 59 -4.79 4.97 3.44
C ASP A 59 -5.75 4.55 2.31
N TYR A 60 -7.00 4.29 2.65
CA TYR A 60 -8.04 3.88 1.71
C TYR A 60 -9.19 4.90 1.72
N PRO A 61 -9.78 5.27 0.58
CA PRO A 61 -9.53 4.81 -0.80
C PRO A 61 -8.30 5.45 -1.47
N GLY A 62 -7.42 6.09 -0.70
CA GLY A 62 -6.31 6.85 -1.22
C GLY A 62 -6.74 8.24 -1.69
N ARG A 63 -5.97 8.80 -2.61
CA ARG A 63 -6.04 10.15 -3.14
C ARG A 63 -6.93 10.24 -4.37
N VAL A 64 -8.23 10.10 -4.15
CA VAL A 64 -9.23 10.14 -5.23
C VAL A 64 -9.59 11.57 -5.64
N GLY A 65 -10.11 11.74 -6.87
CA GLY A 65 -10.64 13.03 -7.37
C GLY A 65 -9.64 13.89 -8.15
N HIS A 66 -8.46 13.36 -8.48
CA HIS A 66 -7.40 14.08 -9.19
C HIS A 66 -6.79 13.28 -10.36
N TRP A 67 -7.51 12.26 -10.86
CA TRP A 67 -7.04 11.39 -11.93
C TRP A 67 -6.95 12.11 -13.28
N ASP A 68 -7.86 13.04 -13.52
CA ASP A 68 -7.94 13.95 -14.65
C ASP A 68 -6.68 14.83 -14.81
N VAL A 69 -6.00 15.13 -13.71
CA VAL A 69 -4.75 15.92 -13.69
C VAL A 69 -3.50 15.06 -13.47
N GLY A 70 -3.61 13.72 -13.56
CA GLY A 70 -2.47 12.82 -13.45
C GLY A 70 -1.94 12.58 -12.06
N VAL A 71 -2.72 12.88 -11.02
CA VAL A 71 -2.38 12.52 -9.64
C VAL A 71 -3.01 11.15 -9.34
N PRO A 72 -2.20 10.11 -9.09
CA PRO A 72 -2.72 8.78 -8.83
C PRO A 72 -3.37 8.67 -7.45
N PRO A 73 -4.29 7.70 -7.25
CA PRO A 73 -4.88 7.44 -5.94
C PRO A 73 -3.85 6.97 -4.92
N SER A 74 -2.79 6.28 -5.34
CA SER A 74 -1.94 5.54 -4.42
C SER A 74 -2.79 4.64 -3.51
N GLY A 75 -2.59 4.67 -2.20
CA GLY A 75 -3.27 3.76 -1.30
C GLY A 75 -2.68 2.35 -1.38
N PRO A 76 -3.31 1.41 -0.67
CA PRO A 76 -2.85 0.03 -0.66
C PRO A 76 -3.01 -0.62 -2.04
N MET A 77 -1.99 -1.36 -2.47
CA MET A 77 -2.06 -2.15 -3.72
C MET A 77 -3.00 -3.36 -3.60
N ASP A 78 -3.13 -3.90 -2.40
CA ASP A 78 -4.17 -4.86 -1.98
C ASP A 78 -5.01 -4.15 -0.92
N ASP A 79 -6.09 -3.55 -1.40
CA ASP A 79 -7.02 -2.78 -0.57
C ASP A 79 -7.85 -3.67 0.35
N TYR A 80 -8.12 -4.91 -0.06
CA TYR A 80 -8.91 -5.85 0.73
C TYR A 80 -8.21 -6.22 2.04
N ALA A 81 -6.95 -6.67 1.98
CA ALA A 81 -6.18 -6.99 3.16
C ALA A 81 -5.92 -5.76 4.04
N PHE A 82 -5.65 -4.60 3.44
CA PHE A 82 -5.44 -3.34 4.16
C PHE A 82 -6.69 -2.92 4.96
N ARG A 83 -7.86 -2.96 4.32
CA ARG A 83 -9.13 -2.63 5.00
C ARG A 83 -9.43 -3.61 6.13
N LEU A 84 -9.17 -4.90 5.93
CA LEU A 84 -9.33 -5.89 6.98
C LEU A 84 -8.36 -5.67 8.16
N ALA A 85 -7.11 -5.27 7.92
CA ALA A 85 -6.19 -4.90 9.01
C ALA A 85 -6.77 -3.78 9.87
N ASN A 86 -7.24 -2.71 9.24
CA ASN A 86 -7.88 -1.59 9.94
C ASN A 86 -9.15 -2.03 10.68
N ARG A 87 -9.97 -2.86 10.05
CA ARG A 87 -11.21 -3.38 10.66
C ARG A 87 -10.94 -4.24 11.91
N LEU A 88 -9.88 -5.05 11.89
CA LEU A 88 -9.48 -5.91 13.02
C LEU A 88 -9.12 -5.09 14.26
N VAL A 89 -8.42 -3.97 14.10
CA VAL A 89 -8.05 -3.07 15.21
C VAL A 89 -9.14 -2.05 15.56
N GLY A 90 -10.27 -2.08 14.86
CA GLY A 90 -11.42 -1.20 15.09
C GLY A 90 -11.20 0.24 14.61
N ASN A 91 -10.40 0.44 13.56
CA ASN A 91 -10.18 1.75 12.95
C ASN A 91 -11.32 2.17 12.01
N ALA A 92 -11.40 3.48 11.74
CA ALA A 92 -12.14 3.99 10.59
C ALA A 92 -11.53 3.49 9.27
N GLU A 93 -12.33 3.43 8.20
CA GLU A 93 -11.86 2.93 6.89
C GLU A 93 -10.71 3.76 6.30
N ASN A 94 -10.65 5.05 6.62
CA ASN A 94 -9.63 5.98 6.14
C ASN A 94 -8.40 6.09 7.05
N ALA A 95 -8.30 5.23 8.08
CA ALA A 95 -7.14 5.23 8.95
C ALA A 95 -5.88 4.80 8.19
N ALA A 96 -4.79 5.53 8.42
CA ALA A 96 -3.51 5.22 7.81
C ALA A 96 -2.88 3.97 8.45
N GLY A 97 -2.36 3.10 7.60
CA GLY A 97 -1.61 1.90 7.97
C GLY A 97 -0.31 1.81 7.17
N LEU A 98 0.49 0.77 7.46
CA LEU A 98 1.70 0.48 6.69
C LEU A 98 1.38 -0.53 5.59
N GLU A 99 1.89 -0.27 4.39
CA GLU A 99 2.09 -1.28 3.34
C GLU A 99 3.57 -1.67 3.31
N CYS A 100 3.85 -2.96 3.48
CA CYS A 100 5.19 -3.54 3.51
C CYS A 100 5.35 -4.52 2.33
N THR A 101 6.40 -4.37 1.53
CA THR A 101 6.63 -5.21 0.33
C THR A 101 7.78 -6.18 0.56
N LEU A 102 7.57 -7.47 0.27
CA LEU A 102 8.50 -8.61 0.36
C LEU A 102 9.11 -8.89 1.73
N VAL A 103 9.86 -7.96 2.32
CA VAL A 103 10.44 -8.07 3.66
C VAL A 103 9.90 -6.92 4.50
N GLY A 104 9.24 -7.25 5.60
CA GLY A 104 8.63 -6.27 6.48
C GLY A 104 9.62 -5.57 7.41
N PRO A 105 9.16 -4.55 8.15
CA PRO A 105 9.98 -3.78 9.07
C PRO A 105 10.22 -4.49 10.40
N SER A 106 11.20 -3.97 11.15
CA SER A 106 11.31 -4.17 12.60
C SER A 106 10.93 -2.87 13.31
N LEU A 107 9.91 -2.92 14.17
CA LEU A 107 9.25 -1.76 14.76
C LEU A 107 9.28 -1.86 16.28
N ARG A 108 9.77 -0.83 16.97
CA ARG A 108 9.70 -0.72 18.43
C ARG A 108 8.52 0.17 18.83
N PHE A 109 7.68 -0.32 19.73
CA PHE A 109 6.54 0.44 20.25
C PHE A 109 6.93 1.19 21.52
N HIS A 110 6.79 2.52 21.53
CA HIS A 110 7.07 3.35 22.71
C HIS A 110 5.85 3.54 23.62
N ALA A 111 4.70 3.02 23.21
CA ALA A 111 3.49 2.93 24.00
C ALA A 111 2.76 1.61 23.74
N SER A 112 1.95 1.16 24.69
CA SER A 112 1.05 0.02 24.48
C SER A 112 0.09 0.29 23.34
N ALA A 113 -0.09 -0.70 22.46
CA ALA A 113 -0.90 -0.59 21.25
C ALA A 113 -1.65 -1.90 20.96
N ILE A 114 -2.63 -1.82 20.07
CA ILE A 114 -3.24 -3.00 19.46
C ILE A 114 -2.96 -2.91 17.96
N ILE A 115 -2.37 -3.95 17.39
CA ILE A 115 -2.05 -4.02 15.97
C ILE A 115 -2.77 -5.17 15.30
N ALA A 116 -2.83 -5.15 13.97
CA ALA A 116 -3.18 -6.32 13.17
C ALA A 116 -2.26 -6.37 11.96
N ILE A 117 -1.93 -7.59 11.55
CA ILE A 117 -1.06 -7.87 10.40
C ILE A 117 -1.85 -8.74 9.43
N THR A 118 -2.00 -8.32 8.18
CA THR A 118 -2.76 -9.03 7.13
C THR A 118 -2.00 -9.01 5.80
N GLY A 119 -2.55 -9.65 4.77
CA GLY A 119 -1.93 -9.73 3.44
C GLY A 119 -1.13 -11.01 3.29
N ALA A 120 0.05 -10.89 2.67
CA ALA A 120 0.95 -11.99 2.35
C ALA A 120 1.25 -12.91 3.55
N THR A 121 1.35 -14.20 3.26
CA THR A 121 1.72 -15.22 4.24
C THR A 121 3.17 -15.03 4.64
N MET A 122 3.44 -14.80 5.93
CA MET A 122 4.80 -14.62 6.44
C MET A 122 4.88 -14.91 7.94
N SER A 123 6.12 -14.98 8.45
CA SER A 123 6.38 -15.04 9.89
C SER A 123 6.44 -13.63 10.47
N ALA A 124 5.74 -13.44 11.60
CA ALA A 124 5.80 -12.24 12.42
C ALA A 124 6.10 -12.62 13.86
N MET A 125 7.01 -11.87 14.50
CA MET A 125 7.45 -12.13 15.87
C MET A 125 7.34 -10.86 16.71
N LEU A 126 6.86 -11.01 17.94
CA LEU A 126 6.87 -9.97 18.97
C LEU A 126 7.84 -10.40 20.08
N ASP A 127 8.96 -9.69 20.23
CA ASP A 127 10.09 -10.06 21.11
C ASP A 127 10.54 -11.53 20.95
N GLY A 128 10.58 -12.01 19.70
CA GLY A 128 10.96 -13.38 19.37
C GLY A 128 9.85 -14.43 19.55
N THR A 129 8.67 -14.04 20.06
CA THR A 129 7.50 -14.94 20.13
C THR A 129 6.67 -14.81 18.86
N SER A 130 6.35 -15.92 18.20
CA SER A 130 5.50 -15.90 17.00
C SER A 130 4.11 -15.35 17.31
N VAL A 131 3.57 -14.54 16.40
CA VAL A 131 2.20 -14.00 16.47
C VAL A 131 1.40 -14.39 15.23
N ASP A 132 0.11 -14.66 15.43
CA ASP A 132 -0.81 -14.98 14.36
C ASP A 132 -1.19 -13.72 13.57
N LEU A 133 -1.11 -13.80 12.25
CA LEU A 133 -1.70 -12.80 11.35
C LEU A 133 -3.24 -12.88 11.41
N TRP A 134 -3.91 -11.87 10.85
CA TRP A 134 -5.38 -11.78 10.74
C TRP A 134 -6.13 -11.74 12.08
N LYS A 135 -5.46 -11.35 13.17
CA LYS A 135 -6.05 -11.17 14.49
C LYS A 135 -5.55 -9.86 15.13
N PRO A 136 -6.31 -9.28 16.09
CA PRO A 136 -5.80 -8.20 16.93
C PRO A 136 -4.71 -8.74 17.86
N ILE A 137 -3.55 -8.06 17.87
CA ILE A 137 -2.38 -8.42 18.65
C ILE A 137 -2.11 -7.28 19.65
N PRO A 138 -2.21 -7.53 20.97
CA PRO A 138 -1.81 -6.56 21.96
C PRO A 138 -0.28 -6.45 22.03
N VAL A 139 0.21 -5.22 22.01
CA VAL A 139 1.64 -4.88 22.11
C VAL A 139 1.85 -4.04 23.37
N LYS A 140 2.84 -4.38 24.17
CA LYS A 140 3.25 -3.62 25.36
C LYS A 140 4.31 -2.58 24.99
N THR A 141 4.40 -1.52 25.78
CA THR A 141 5.50 -0.55 25.68
C THR A 141 6.86 -1.26 25.72
N GLY A 142 7.74 -0.88 24.80
CA GLY A 142 9.11 -1.40 24.66
C GLY A 142 9.25 -2.62 23.75
N GLN A 143 8.15 -3.30 23.41
CA GLN A 143 8.21 -4.51 22.59
C GLN A 143 8.58 -4.21 21.14
N ILE A 144 9.24 -5.19 20.51
CA ILE A 144 9.71 -5.12 19.14
C ILE A 144 8.94 -6.13 18.29
N LEU A 145 8.21 -5.62 17.30
CA LEU A 145 7.63 -6.40 16.23
C LEU A 145 8.66 -6.58 15.12
N LYS A 146 8.84 -7.80 14.63
CA LYS A 146 9.69 -8.13 13.49
C LYS A 146 8.89 -8.93 12.47
N LEU A 147 8.87 -8.45 11.23
CA LEU A 147 8.32 -9.17 10.09
C LEU A 147 9.47 -9.74 9.25
N GLU A 148 9.38 -11.02 8.89
CA GLU A 148 10.38 -11.69 8.04
C GLU A 148 10.09 -11.47 6.55
N ARG A 149 10.61 -12.32 5.68
CA ARG A 149 10.26 -12.34 4.25
C ARG A 149 8.90 -13.02 4.03
N SER A 150 8.11 -12.54 3.06
CA SER A 150 6.90 -13.20 2.61
C SER A 150 7.20 -14.56 1.97
N ILE A 151 6.36 -15.56 2.29
CA ILE A 151 6.40 -16.92 1.75
C ILE A 151 5.49 -17.02 0.53
N SER A 152 4.26 -16.52 0.64
CA SER A 152 3.30 -16.40 -0.46
C SER A 152 2.67 -15.02 -0.44
N GLY A 153 2.37 -14.47 -1.61
CA GLY A 153 2.04 -13.06 -1.79
C GLY A 153 3.26 -12.14 -1.77
N CYS A 154 2.99 -10.84 -1.89
CA CYS A 154 4.01 -9.80 -2.07
C CYS A 154 3.93 -8.71 -0.99
N ARG A 155 2.72 -8.40 -0.50
CA ARG A 155 2.50 -7.26 0.39
C ARG A 155 1.79 -7.64 1.68
N THR A 156 2.28 -7.10 2.77
CA THR A 156 1.70 -7.24 4.10
C THR A 156 1.30 -5.88 4.61
N TYR A 157 0.20 -5.81 5.36
CA TYR A 157 -0.31 -4.58 5.93
C TYR A 157 -0.25 -4.62 7.44
N ILE A 158 0.20 -3.52 8.05
CA ILE A 158 0.20 -3.36 9.50
C ILE A 158 -0.72 -2.19 9.84
N ALA A 159 -1.82 -2.49 10.54
CA ALA A 159 -2.68 -1.48 11.14
C ALA A 159 -2.37 -1.37 12.63
N VAL A 160 -2.41 -0.15 13.14
CA VAL A 160 -2.37 0.16 14.58
C VAL A 160 -3.68 0.81 14.97
N ARG A 161 -4.26 0.45 16.12
CA ARG A 161 -5.49 1.09 16.61
C ARG A 161 -5.29 2.60 16.76
N GLY A 162 -6.22 3.37 16.18
CA GLY A 162 -6.11 4.83 16.01
C GLY A 162 -5.55 5.24 14.64
N GLY A 163 -4.72 4.41 14.02
CA GLY A 163 -4.01 4.73 12.78
C GLY A 163 -2.77 5.59 13.02
N PHE A 164 -1.95 5.76 11.97
CA PHE A 164 -0.77 6.61 12.03
C PHE A 164 -1.13 8.10 11.82
N ASP A 165 -0.63 8.95 12.71
CA ASP A 165 -0.80 10.40 12.64
C ASP A 165 0.20 10.99 11.64
N VAL A 166 -0.23 11.03 10.37
CA VAL A 166 0.49 11.69 9.28
C VAL A 166 -0.42 12.74 8.62
N PRO A 167 0.16 13.81 8.07
CA PRO A 167 -0.61 14.85 7.39
C PRO A 167 -1.37 14.32 6.18
N THR A 168 -2.54 14.90 5.92
CA THR A 168 -3.19 14.78 4.63
C THR A 168 -2.55 15.75 3.64
N TYR A 169 -2.19 15.25 2.47
CA TYR A 169 -1.98 16.04 1.27
C TYR A 169 -3.19 15.77 0.36
N LEU A 170 -3.68 16.68 -0.49
CA LEU A 170 -4.78 16.41 -1.45
C LEU A 170 -5.85 15.37 -0.97
N GLY A 171 -6.44 15.59 0.21
CA GLY A 171 -7.48 14.71 0.79
C GLY A 171 -7.06 13.33 1.34
N SER A 172 -5.78 12.94 1.26
CA SER A 172 -5.31 11.59 1.63
C SER A 172 -3.91 11.55 2.25
N ARG A 173 -3.70 10.58 3.14
CA ARG A 173 -2.44 10.23 3.82
C ARG A 173 -1.55 9.28 3.04
N SER A 174 -1.98 8.80 1.88
CA SER A 174 -1.23 7.83 1.07
C SER A 174 0.10 8.39 0.53
N THR A 175 1.17 7.62 0.61
CA THR A 175 2.47 8.00 0.04
C THR A 175 2.49 7.77 -1.47
N PHE A 176 2.78 8.81 -2.24
CA PHE A 176 3.21 8.68 -3.65
C PHE A 176 4.70 8.99 -3.75
N VAL A 177 5.52 7.93 -3.79
CA VAL A 177 6.98 8.05 -3.68
C VAL A 177 7.60 8.75 -4.89
N LEU A 178 7.11 8.49 -6.11
CA LEU A 178 7.62 9.13 -7.33
C LEU A 178 7.42 10.65 -7.28
N GLY A 179 6.23 11.10 -6.83
CA GLY A 179 5.91 12.51 -6.64
C GLY A 179 6.45 13.14 -5.35
N LYS A 180 7.04 12.35 -4.45
CA LYS A 180 7.59 12.78 -3.15
C LYS A 180 6.58 13.50 -2.24
N PHE A 181 5.34 13.02 -2.18
CA PHE A 181 4.32 13.60 -1.29
C PHE A 181 3.43 12.56 -0.61
N GLY A 182 2.72 13.02 0.43
CA GLY A 182 1.87 12.17 1.27
C GLY A 182 2.65 11.27 2.23
N GLY A 183 1.92 10.57 3.10
CA GLY A 183 2.46 9.68 4.12
C GLY A 183 3.57 10.30 4.98
N TYR A 184 4.62 9.53 5.23
CA TYR A 184 5.77 10.00 6.01
C TYR A 184 6.78 10.73 5.11
N ALA A 185 6.63 12.05 5.02
CA ALA A 185 7.51 12.94 4.25
C ALA A 185 7.66 12.55 2.76
N GLY A 186 6.63 11.96 2.15
CA GLY A 186 6.62 11.64 0.73
C GLY A 186 7.52 10.48 0.31
N ARG A 187 8.01 9.66 1.25
CA ARG A 187 8.99 8.61 0.97
C ARG A 187 8.64 7.29 1.64
N THR A 188 9.41 6.26 1.31
CA THR A 188 9.47 5.02 2.09
C THR A 188 10.07 5.30 3.46
N LEU A 189 9.70 4.48 4.44
CA LEU A 189 10.30 4.52 5.78
C LEU A 189 11.80 4.22 5.74
N GLN A 190 12.51 4.71 6.74
CA GLN A 190 13.94 4.53 6.97
C GLN A 190 14.19 4.21 8.44
N SER A 191 15.30 3.54 8.74
CA SER A 191 15.72 3.31 10.12
C SER A 191 15.89 4.63 10.87
N GLY A 192 15.35 4.69 12.09
CA GLY A 192 15.32 5.89 12.93
C GLY A 192 14.06 6.76 12.75
N ASP A 193 13.20 6.46 11.76
CA ASP A 193 11.92 7.15 11.64
C ASP A 193 11.03 6.87 12.87
N THR A 194 10.24 7.88 13.27
CA THR A 194 9.32 7.78 14.41
C THR A 194 7.92 8.16 13.95
N LEU A 195 7.01 7.19 13.97
CA LEU A 195 5.63 7.32 13.52
C LEU A 195 4.72 7.51 14.74
N PHE A 196 4.05 8.66 14.86
CA PHE A 196 3.08 8.87 15.92
C PHE A 196 1.78 8.12 15.62
N ILE A 197 1.14 7.63 16.67
CA ILE A 197 -0.17 6.97 16.61
C ILE A 197 -1.23 7.99 17.02
N ASP A 198 -2.31 8.09 16.25
CA ASP A 198 -3.42 8.98 16.59
C ASP A 198 -4.07 8.55 17.91
N LYS A 199 -4.39 9.53 18.75
CA LYS A 199 -5.09 9.32 20.02
C LYS A 199 -6.60 9.24 19.85
N CYS A 200 -7.12 9.60 18.68
CA CYS A 200 -8.54 9.50 18.35
C CYS A 200 -8.91 8.04 18.09
N ILE A 201 -9.37 7.37 19.15
CA ILE A 201 -9.83 5.99 19.09
C ILE A 201 -11.34 5.99 18.90
N ASN A 202 -11.83 5.38 17.83
CA ASN A 202 -13.26 5.15 17.64
C ASN A 202 -13.81 4.17 18.69
N ASP A 203 -15.11 4.31 18.99
CA ASP A 203 -15.84 3.42 19.91
C ASP A 203 -15.89 1.96 19.43
N SER A 204 -15.58 1.70 18.15
CA SER A 204 -15.49 0.36 17.60
C SER A 204 -14.40 -0.47 18.30
N ILE A 205 -14.81 -1.61 18.82
CA ILE A 205 -13.95 -2.53 19.56
C ILE A 205 -13.16 -3.40 18.56
N PRO A 206 -11.87 -3.69 18.82
CA PRO A 206 -11.12 -4.67 18.04
C PRO A 206 -11.85 -6.02 18.02
N SER A 207 -11.94 -6.63 16.85
CA SER A 207 -12.68 -7.88 16.66
C SER A 207 -11.92 -8.82 15.74
N THR A 208 -12.04 -10.12 15.94
CA THR A 208 -11.53 -11.11 14.98
C THR A 208 -12.44 -11.19 13.76
N VAL A 209 -11.88 -11.61 12.62
CA VAL A 209 -12.67 -11.93 11.42
C VAL A 209 -12.79 -13.44 11.27
N SER A 210 -13.86 -13.88 10.60
CA SER A 210 -13.98 -15.29 10.19
C SER A 210 -12.85 -15.65 9.24
N GLY A 211 -12.28 -16.85 9.38
CA GLY A 211 -11.26 -17.37 8.47
C GLY A 211 -11.74 -17.42 7.01
N ALA A 212 -13.05 -17.51 6.77
CA ALA A 212 -13.66 -17.46 5.44
C ALA A 212 -13.48 -16.11 4.72
N LEU A 213 -13.16 -15.03 5.45
CA LEU A 213 -12.88 -13.72 4.86
C LEU A 213 -11.39 -13.53 4.51
N ILE A 214 -10.52 -14.45 4.92
CA ILE A 214 -9.09 -14.41 4.60
C ILE A 214 -8.93 -14.88 3.15
N PRO A 215 -8.36 -14.06 2.25
CA PRO A 215 -8.14 -14.46 0.87
C PRO A 215 -7.18 -15.65 0.79
N HIS A 216 -7.36 -16.47 -0.23
CA HIS A 216 -6.39 -17.48 -0.59
C HIS A 216 -5.26 -16.84 -1.39
N TYR A 217 -4.01 -17.05 -0.94
CA TYR A 217 -2.79 -16.64 -1.63
C TYR A 217 -2.16 -17.90 -2.25
N PRO A 218 -2.09 -17.99 -3.59
CA PRO A 218 -1.53 -19.16 -4.28
C PRO A 218 -0.10 -19.48 -3.84
N ALA A 219 0.26 -20.77 -3.88
CA ALA A 219 1.65 -21.21 -3.74
C ALA A 219 2.51 -20.77 -4.94
N GLU A 220 3.84 -20.88 -4.85
CA GLU A 220 4.75 -20.43 -5.93
C GLU A 220 4.56 -21.18 -7.27
N ASP A 221 4.07 -22.42 -7.23
CA ASP A 221 3.81 -23.27 -8.38
C ASP A 221 2.36 -23.14 -8.92
N GLU A 222 1.50 -22.40 -8.23
CA GLU A 222 0.11 -22.16 -8.61
C GLU A 222 -0.04 -20.87 -9.42
N GLU A 223 -1.06 -20.83 -10.30
CA GLU A 223 -1.38 -19.63 -11.08
C GLU A 223 -2.41 -18.75 -10.37
N TRP A 224 -2.20 -17.44 -10.42
CA TRP A 224 -3.21 -16.45 -10.08
C TRP A 224 -4.27 -16.40 -11.17
N LYS A 225 -5.54 -16.59 -10.79
CA LYS A 225 -6.68 -16.36 -11.68
C LYS A 225 -7.25 -14.98 -11.41
N VAL A 226 -7.26 -14.11 -12.41
CA VAL A 226 -7.67 -12.71 -12.28
C VAL A 226 -8.83 -12.40 -13.24
N GLY A 227 -9.96 -12.00 -12.66
CA GLY A 227 -11.15 -11.60 -13.39
C GLY A 227 -11.00 -10.21 -14.01
N VAL A 228 -11.37 -10.07 -15.28
CA VAL A 228 -11.21 -8.83 -16.04
C VAL A 228 -12.49 -8.50 -16.79
N LEU A 229 -12.74 -7.21 -16.96
CA LEU A 229 -13.74 -6.69 -17.87
C LEU A 229 -13.10 -6.49 -19.24
N TYR A 230 -13.78 -6.96 -20.29
CA TYR A 230 -13.33 -6.78 -21.66
C TYR A 230 -13.42 -5.31 -22.09
N GLY A 231 -12.37 -4.79 -22.72
CA GLY A 231 -12.29 -3.40 -23.16
C GLY A 231 -11.41 -2.49 -22.28
N PRO A 232 -11.18 -1.23 -22.71
CA PRO A 232 -11.95 -0.53 -23.76
C PRO A 232 -11.54 -0.85 -25.21
N HIS A 233 -10.31 -1.31 -25.46
CA HIS A 233 -9.78 -1.55 -26.81
C HIS A 233 -9.71 -3.03 -27.16
N GLY A 234 -10.66 -3.82 -26.62
CA GLY A 234 -10.80 -5.25 -26.91
C GLY A 234 -11.34 -5.53 -28.31
N ALA A 235 -12.05 -4.58 -28.92
CA ALA A 235 -12.67 -4.73 -30.23
C ALA A 235 -11.67 -5.18 -31.32
N PRO A 236 -12.16 -5.90 -32.37
CA PRO A 236 -11.31 -6.45 -33.43
C PRO A 236 -10.59 -5.39 -34.28
N ASP A 237 -10.85 -4.10 -34.03
CA ASP A 237 -10.22 -2.97 -34.70
C ASP A 237 -8.73 -2.82 -34.34
N PHE A 238 -8.33 -3.31 -33.15
CA PHE A 238 -6.95 -3.19 -32.66
C PHE A 238 -6.21 -4.52 -32.66
N PHE A 239 -6.84 -5.57 -32.15
CA PHE A 239 -6.26 -6.90 -32.03
C PHE A 239 -7.03 -7.90 -32.88
N THR A 240 -6.34 -8.88 -33.45
CA THR A 240 -7.03 -9.97 -34.15
C THR A 240 -7.84 -10.82 -33.16
N SER A 241 -8.90 -11.46 -33.64
CA SER A 241 -9.70 -12.41 -32.84
C SER A 241 -8.83 -13.51 -32.22
N ASP A 242 -7.88 -14.04 -33.00
CA ASP A 242 -7.00 -15.12 -32.58
C ASP A 242 -6.09 -14.69 -31.41
N TYR A 243 -5.65 -13.42 -31.40
CA TYR A 243 -4.86 -12.91 -30.29
C TYR A 243 -5.70 -12.69 -29.04
N ILE A 244 -6.95 -12.24 -29.19
CA ILE A 244 -7.86 -12.10 -28.05
C ILE A 244 -8.09 -13.45 -27.39
N ASP A 245 -8.36 -14.50 -28.18
CA ASP A 245 -8.52 -15.86 -27.67
C ASP A 245 -7.22 -16.36 -27.02
N GLN A 246 -6.07 -16.10 -27.65
CA GLN A 246 -4.76 -16.44 -27.10
C GLN A 246 -4.52 -15.72 -25.76
N PHE A 247 -4.87 -14.43 -25.64
CA PHE A 247 -4.66 -13.62 -24.45
C PHE A 247 -5.32 -14.24 -23.21
N PHE A 248 -6.53 -14.79 -23.36
CA PHE A 248 -7.26 -15.46 -22.28
C PHE A 248 -6.79 -16.91 -22.05
N ALA A 249 -6.31 -17.60 -23.08
CA ALA A 249 -5.86 -18.99 -22.97
C ALA A 249 -4.48 -19.14 -22.30
N VAL A 250 -3.58 -18.19 -22.54
CA VAL A 250 -2.19 -18.28 -22.06
C VAL A 250 -2.07 -17.97 -20.58
N THR A 251 -1.00 -18.50 -19.99
CA THR A 251 -0.52 -18.07 -18.68
C THR A 251 0.58 -17.04 -18.88
N TRP A 252 0.38 -15.83 -18.34
CA TRP A 252 1.31 -14.73 -18.33
C TRP A 252 2.32 -14.89 -17.19
N GLN A 253 3.56 -14.49 -17.41
CA GLN A 253 4.58 -14.44 -16.37
C GLN A 253 4.86 -12.98 -15.98
N VAL A 254 5.03 -12.72 -14.69
CA VAL A 254 5.32 -11.38 -14.19
C VAL A 254 6.80 -11.06 -14.35
N HIS A 255 7.09 -9.97 -15.05
CA HIS A 255 8.45 -9.50 -15.29
C HIS A 255 9.04 -8.85 -14.03
N HIS A 256 10.37 -8.97 -13.84
CA HIS A 256 11.07 -8.43 -12.66
C HIS A 256 10.99 -6.90 -12.52
N ASN A 257 10.90 -6.19 -13.64
CA ASN A 257 10.64 -4.74 -13.68
C ASN A 257 9.15 -4.41 -13.46
N SER A 258 8.66 -4.70 -12.25
CA SER A 258 7.27 -4.47 -11.82
C SER A 258 7.27 -3.77 -10.45
N ASN A 259 6.42 -2.77 -10.29
CA ASN A 259 6.29 -1.99 -9.05
C ASN A 259 4.87 -1.39 -8.92
N ARG A 260 4.70 -0.38 -8.06
CA ARG A 260 3.41 0.29 -7.84
C ARG A 260 2.92 1.16 -9.01
N LEU A 261 3.79 1.50 -9.97
CA LEU A 261 3.39 2.20 -11.21
C LEU A 261 2.73 1.24 -12.20
N GLY A 262 3.23 0.00 -12.23
CA GLY A 262 2.64 -1.05 -13.04
C GLY A 262 3.36 -2.38 -12.92
N VAL A 263 2.63 -3.44 -13.29
CA VAL A 263 3.11 -4.82 -13.28
C VAL A 263 3.27 -5.28 -14.72
N ARG A 264 4.53 -5.44 -15.16
CA ARG A 264 4.86 -5.80 -16.54
C ARG A 264 4.73 -7.31 -16.73
N LEU A 265 4.18 -7.71 -17.87
CA LEU A 265 3.90 -9.10 -18.18
C LEU A 265 4.78 -9.60 -19.34
N ILE A 266 5.13 -10.87 -19.27
CA ILE A 266 5.82 -11.64 -20.31
C ILE A 266 4.82 -12.66 -20.84
N GLY A 267 4.65 -12.70 -22.15
CA GLY A 267 3.71 -13.59 -22.82
C GLY A 267 3.80 -13.47 -24.34
N PRO A 268 2.79 -13.95 -25.07
CA PRO A 268 2.78 -13.91 -26.53
C PRO A 268 2.76 -12.48 -27.07
N ASN A 269 3.49 -12.26 -28.17
CA ASN A 269 3.45 -10.99 -28.88
C ASN A 269 2.05 -10.77 -29.49
N PRO A 270 1.50 -9.54 -29.41
CA PRO A 270 0.23 -9.20 -30.03
C PRO A 270 0.27 -9.31 -31.55
N THR A 271 -0.82 -9.81 -32.11
CA THR A 271 -1.12 -9.67 -33.54
C THR A 271 -2.18 -8.59 -33.72
N TRP A 272 -1.84 -7.61 -34.54
CA TRP A 272 -2.58 -6.37 -34.70
C TRP A 272 -3.48 -6.42 -35.92
N SER A 273 -4.67 -5.84 -35.83
CA SER A 273 -5.62 -5.73 -36.96
C SER A 273 -5.32 -4.55 -37.89
N ARG A 274 -4.42 -3.65 -37.46
CA ARG A 274 -4.00 -2.45 -38.20
C ARG A 274 -2.49 -2.46 -38.42
N SER A 275 -2.04 -1.78 -39.49
CA SER A 275 -0.62 -1.67 -39.85
C SER A 275 0.16 -0.68 -38.99
N ASP A 276 -0.51 0.34 -38.47
CA ASP A 276 0.08 1.45 -37.70
C ASP A 276 -1.01 2.19 -36.88
N GLY A 277 -0.59 3.15 -36.05
CA GLY A 277 -1.47 4.01 -35.28
C GLY A 277 -1.75 5.38 -35.93
N GLY A 278 -1.39 5.57 -37.20
CA GLY A 278 -1.58 6.84 -37.92
C GLY A 278 -0.85 8.01 -37.26
N GLU A 279 -1.56 9.15 -37.12
CA GLU A 279 -1.04 10.38 -36.53
C GLU A 279 -0.63 10.23 -35.05
N ALA A 280 -1.20 9.25 -34.34
CA ALA A 280 -0.83 8.93 -32.96
C ALA A 280 0.50 8.15 -32.84
N GLY A 281 1.08 7.74 -33.97
CA GLY A 281 2.39 7.13 -34.07
C GLY A 281 2.39 5.80 -34.81
N LEU A 282 3.57 5.38 -35.25
CA LEU A 282 3.72 4.31 -36.23
C LEU A 282 3.43 2.90 -35.69
N HIS A 283 3.53 2.67 -34.38
CA HIS A 283 3.29 1.33 -33.84
C HIS A 283 1.77 1.05 -33.77
N PRO A 284 1.28 -0.14 -34.17
CA PRO A 284 -0.15 -0.50 -34.12
C PRO A 284 -0.80 -0.50 -32.73
N SER A 285 -0.04 -0.33 -31.66
CA SER A 285 -0.58 -0.14 -30.31
C SER A 285 -0.99 1.31 -30.05
N ASN A 286 -0.55 2.25 -30.88
CA ASN A 286 -0.68 3.67 -30.60
C ASN A 286 -2.09 4.20 -30.89
N ILE A 287 -2.63 4.95 -29.96
CA ILE A 287 -3.91 5.66 -30.09
C ILE A 287 -3.70 7.12 -29.72
N HIS A 288 -4.60 7.98 -30.17
CA HIS A 288 -4.65 9.32 -29.59
C HIS A 288 -4.84 9.20 -28.10
N ASP A 289 -4.02 9.94 -27.36
CA ASP A 289 -3.96 9.84 -25.91
C ASP A 289 -5.35 9.90 -25.27
N CYS A 290 -5.63 8.93 -24.42
CA CYS A 290 -6.87 8.84 -23.66
C CYS A 290 -6.58 8.50 -22.21
N GLU A 291 -7.59 8.64 -21.37
CA GLU A 291 -7.50 8.23 -19.98
C GLU A 291 -7.50 6.71 -19.86
N TYR A 292 -6.76 6.21 -18.88
CA TYR A 292 -6.72 4.82 -18.48
C TYR A 292 -7.51 4.62 -17.20
N ALA A 293 -8.02 3.40 -17.01
CA ALA A 293 -8.53 2.97 -15.72
C ALA A 293 -7.40 2.31 -14.91
N VAL A 294 -7.45 2.48 -13.59
CA VAL A 294 -6.61 1.64 -12.69
C VAL A 294 -7.03 0.19 -12.90
N GLY A 295 -6.05 -0.67 -13.18
CA GLY A 295 -6.27 -2.07 -13.56
C GLY A 295 -6.29 -2.33 -15.07
N SER A 296 -6.23 -1.31 -15.92
CA SER A 296 -6.13 -1.52 -17.37
C SER A 296 -4.84 -2.24 -17.73
N ILE A 297 -4.95 -3.20 -18.65
CA ILE A 297 -3.80 -3.91 -19.23
C ILE A 297 -3.41 -3.19 -20.51
N ASN A 298 -2.43 -2.31 -20.37
CA ASN A 298 -1.95 -1.40 -21.40
C ASN A 298 -0.84 -2.05 -22.23
N PHE A 299 -0.89 -1.89 -23.55
CA PHE A 299 0.10 -2.45 -24.47
C PHE A 299 1.09 -1.37 -24.93
N THR A 300 2.17 -1.21 -24.18
CA THR A 300 3.28 -0.30 -24.53
C THR A 300 4.10 -0.91 -25.67
N GLY A 301 3.66 -0.69 -26.90
CA GLY A 301 4.14 -1.46 -28.05
C GLY A 301 3.65 -2.90 -27.96
N ASN A 302 4.57 -3.86 -28.05
CA ASN A 302 4.26 -5.29 -27.92
C ASN A 302 4.32 -5.80 -26.47
N THR A 303 4.64 -4.93 -25.49
CA THR A 303 4.78 -5.36 -24.09
C THR A 303 3.60 -4.92 -23.24
N PRO A 304 2.82 -5.87 -22.68
CA PRO A 304 1.72 -5.56 -21.79
C PRO A 304 2.19 -5.17 -20.38
N ILE A 305 1.51 -4.18 -19.80
CA ILE A 305 1.69 -3.72 -18.43
C ILE A 305 0.33 -3.46 -17.78
N ILE A 306 0.13 -4.01 -16.59
CA ILE A 306 -1.05 -3.70 -15.76
C ILE A 306 -0.77 -2.35 -15.08
N LEU A 307 -1.63 -1.37 -15.31
CA LEU A 307 -1.53 -0.06 -14.65
C LEU A 307 -2.14 -0.15 -13.26
N THR A 308 -1.37 0.19 -12.22
CA THR A 308 -1.75 -0.03 -10.82
C THR A 308 -1.91 1.28 -10.06
N GLN A 309 -1.92 1.25 -8.72
CA GLN A 309 -2.37 2.36 -7.89
C GLN A 309 -1.54 3.65 -8.01
N ASP A 310 -0.26 3.56 -8.36
CA ASP A 310 0.60 4.72 -8.64
C ASP A 310 0.81 4.92 -10.15
N GLY A 311 0.04 4.23 -10.99
CA GLY A 311 0.23 4.19 -12.44
C GLY A 311 -0.16 5.50 -13.15
N PRO A 312 0.23 5.62 -14.43
CA PRO A 312 -0.13 6.78 -15.26
C PRO A 312 -1.63 6.83 -15.52
N SER A 313 -2.18 8.04 -15.58
CA SER A 313 -3.60 8.26 -15.88
C SER A 313 -3.91 8.44 -17.36
N LEU A 314 -3.02 9.07 -18.13
CA LEU A 314 -3.21 9.39 -19.54
C LEU A 314 -2.05 8.81 -20.35
N GLY A 315 -2.35 8.27 -21.53
CA GLY A 315 -1.34 7.86 -22.49
C GLY A 315 -1.91 7.40 -23.82
N GLY A 316 -1.02 7.18 -24.78
CA GLY A 316 -1.36 6.89 -26.18
C GLY A 316 -1.26 5.43 -26.58
N PHE A 317 -1.62 4.48 -25.72
CA PHE A 317 -1.55 3.05 -26.02
C PHE A 317 -2.87 2.33 -25.73
N VAL A 318 -3.21 1.33 -26.54
CA VAL A 318 -4.42 0.53 -26.34
C VAL A 318 -4.40 -0.28 -25.03
N CYS A 319 -5.59 -0.51 -24.50
CA CYS A 319 -5.85 -1.33 -23.31
C CYS A 319 -6.87 -2.41 -23.66
N LEU A 320 -6.46 -3.67 -23.68
CA LEU A 320 -7.30 -4.78 -24.14
C LEU A 320 -8.43 -5.11 -23.15
N VAL A 321 -8.07 -5.20 -21.87
CA VAL A 321 -8.97 -5.52 -20.77
C VAL A 321 -8.67 -4.64 -19.56
N THR A 322 -9.61 -4.57 -18.63
CA THR A 322 -9.45 -3.87 -17.36
C THR A 322 -9.81 -4.79 -16.21
N ILE A 323 -8.90 -4.95 -15.24
CA ILE A 323 -9.12 -5.84 -14.10
C ILE A 323 -10.34 -5.38 -13.30
N ALA A 324 -11.22 -6.33 -12.95
CA ALA A 324 -12.40 -6.01 -12.16
C ALA A 324 -11.97 -5.44 -10.80
N LYS A 325 -12.70 -4.45 -10.28
CA LYS A 325 -12.30 -3.73 -9.05
C LYS A 325 -12.07 -4.68 -7.86
N ALA A 326 -12.90 -5.69 -7.71
CA ALA A 326 -12.79 -6.69 -6.63
C ALA A 326 -11.64 -7.72 -6.84
N GLU A 327 -10.96 -7.67 -7.98
CA GLU A 327 -9.85 -8.54 -8.36
C GLU A 327 -8.49 -7.82 -8.27
N LEU A 328 -8.49 -6.48 -8.20
CA LEU A 328 -7.27 -5.65 -8.15
C LEU A 328 -6.33 -6.03 -7.00
N TRP A 329 -6.88 -6.48 -5.88
CA TRP A 329 -6.08 -6.88 -4.73
C TRP A 329 -5.09 -8.01 -5.06
N LYS A 330 -5.44 -8.89 -6.00
CA LYS A 330 -4.54 -9.96 -6.48
C LYS A 330 -3.28 -9.38 -7.09
N ILE A 331 -3.39 -8.28 -7.84
CA ILE A 331 -2.24 -7.58 -8.43
C ILE A 331 -1.35 -6.97 -7.36
N GLY A 332 -1.92 -6.56 -6.23
CA GLY A 332 -1.14 -6.15 -5.06
C GLY A 332 -0.34 -7.27 -4.41
N GLN A 333 -0.66 -8.53 -4.68
CA GLN A 333 0.02 -9.69 -4.09
C GLN A 333 0.93 -10.45 -5.03
N ILE A 334 0.88 -10.10 -6.31
CA ILE A 334 1.73 -10.67 -7.33
C ILE A 334 3.17 -10.13 -7.22
N LYS A 335 4.14 -11.02 -7.41
CA LYS A 335 5.58 -10.71 -7.41
C LYS A 335 6.25 -11.23 -8.70
N PRO A 336 7.49 -10.80 -9.01
CA PRO A 336 8.23 -11.32 -10.15
C PRO A 336 8.23 -12.85 -10.24
N ASN A 337 8.14 -13.37 -11.46
CA ASN A 337 8.02 -14.79 -11.81
C ASN A 337 6.69 -15.47 -11.51
N ASP A 338 5.77 -14.82 -10.77
CA ASP A 338 4.42 -15.37 -10.59
C ASP A 338 3.72 -15.54 -11.95
N ARG A 339 2.82 -16.51 -11.98
CA ARG A 339 2.03 -16.89 -13.14
C ARG A 339 0.60 -16.38 -13.00
N ILE A 340 0.06 -15.77 -14.06
CA ILE A 340 -1.27 -15.18 -14.06
C ILE A 340 -2.06 -15.68 -15.26
N ARG A 341 -3.33 -16.03 -15.07
CA ARG A 341 -4.29 -16.22 -16.14
C ARG A 341 -5.48 -15.28 -15.96
N PHE A 342 -5.84 -14.56 -17.02
CA PHE A 342 -7.00 -13.69 -17.03
C PHE A 342 -8.24 -14.44 -17.47
N PHE A 343 -9.40 -14.09 -16.91
CA PHE A 343 -10.69 -14.62 -17.35
C PHE A 343 -11.73 -13.49 -17.42
N PRO A 344 -12.62 -13.49 -18.43
CA PRO A 344 -13.63 -12.45 -18.61
C PRO A 344 -14.79 -12.53 -17.61
#